data_AF-A0A0C3H260-F1
#
_entry.id   AF-A0A0C3H260-F1
#
_cell.length_a   1.000
_cell.length_b   1.000
_cell.length_c   1.000
_cell.angle_alpha   90.00
_cell.angle_beta   90.00
_cell.angle_gamma   90.00
#
_symmetry.space_group_name_H-M   'P 1'
#
loop_
_entity.id
_entity.type
_entity.pdbx_description
1 polymer ?
#
loop_
_entity_poly.entity_id
_entity_poly.type
_entity_poly.pdbx_seq_one_letter_code
_entity_poly.pdbx_strand_id
1 'polypeptide(L)'
;MKRRVERRYISQLITGCGKAWCTNEVCKTAKSKVEQSASTLTTKDALPMVKPLMDVLGDHSAPVYFCVDETSQRRRKVAELLAAEKVYDLEWCIAACEAENGNLDGARQWLENWAPKRS
;
A
#
# COMPACT_ATOMS: atom_id res chain seq x y z
N MET A 1 -12.79 -10.45 14.10
CA MET A 1 -11.75 -10.11 13.09
C MET A 1 -11.19 -8.69 13.27
N LYS A 2 -12.03 -7.65 13.46
CA LYS A 2 -11.60 -6.24 13.65
C LYS A 2 -10.45 -6.01 14.65
N ARG A 3 -10.52 -6.61 15.86
CA ARG A 3 -9.43 -6.52 16.86
C ARG A 3 -8.05 -6.99 16.35
N ARG A 4 -8.02 -7.98 15.44
CA ARG A 4 -6.74 -8.47 14.85
C ARG A 4 -6.15 -7.45 13.87
N VAL A 5 -7.00 -6.79 13.08
CA VAL A 5 -6.62 -5.73 12.13
C VAL A 5 -6.08 -4.52 12.90
N GLU A 6 -6.80 -4.06 13.92
CA GLU A 6 -6.38 -2.95 14.77
C GLU A 6 -5.03 -3.22 15.44
N ARG A 7 -4.87 -4.40 16.07
CA ARG A 7 -3.61 -4.81 16.68
C ARG A 7 -2.46 -4.85 15.67
N ARG A 8 -2.74 -5.25 14.42
CA ARG A 8 -1.75 -5.28 13.34
C ARG A 8 -1.29 -3.87 12.97
N TYR A 9 -2.22 -2.92 12.82
CA TYR A 9 -1.87 -1.52 12.56
C TYR A 9 -1.05 -0.90 13.70
N ILE A 10 -1.48 -1.10 14.95
CA ILE A 10 -0.75 -0.61 16.13
C ILE A 10 0.68 -1.17 16.16
N SER A 11 0.84 -2.48 15.95
CA SER A 11 2.17 -3.11 15.89
C SER A 11 3.02 -2.55 14.74
N GLN A 12 2.43 -2.30 13.58
CA GLN A 12 3.13 -1.73 12.43
C GLN A 12 3.59 -0.28 12.66
N LEU A 13 2.83 0.51 13.42
CA LEU A 13 3.17 1.90 13.76
C LEU A 13 4.17 2.02 14.93
N ILE A 14 4.17 1.08 15.88
CA ILE A 14 5.04 1.14 17.07
C ILE A 14 6.36 0.37 16.86
N THR A 15 6.28 -0.82 16.25
CA THR A 15 7.42 -1.71 16.05
C THR A 15 7.94 -1.60 14.62
N GLY A 16 7.06 -1.46 13.64
CA GLY A 16 7.42 -1.58 12.23
C GLY A 16 7.55 -3.02 11.78
N CYS A 17 7.90 -3.21 10.50
CA CYS A 17 8.05 -4.53 9.89
C CYS A 17 9.52 -5.01 9.85
N GLY A 18 10.49 -4.14 10.13
CA GLY A 18 11.92 -4.45 10.11
C GLY A 18 12.54 -4.57 8.71
N LYS A 19 11.77 -4.41 7.63
CA LYS A 19 12.25 -4.61 6.26
C LYS A 19 12.84 -3.34 5.65
N ALA A 20 14.09 -3.42 5.18
CA ALA A 20 14.85 -2.28 4.63
C ALA A 20 14.28 -1.71 3.32
N TRP A 21 13.49 -2.48 2.59
CA TRP A 21 12.80 -2.03 1.37
C TRP A 21 11.36 -1.53 1.62
N CYS A 22 10.84 -1.67 2.84
CA CYS A 22 9.47 -1.24 3.12
C CYS A 22 9.30 0.27 2.91
N THR A 23 8.28 0.63 2.14
CA THR A 23 7.90 2.02 1.80
C THR A 23 6.46 2.35 2.20
N ASN A 24 5.78 1.46 2.91
CA ASN A 24 4.41 1.65 3.38
C ASN A 24 4.31 2.82 4.37
N GLU A 25 3.44 3.78 4.08
CA GLU A 25 3.24 5.02 4.87
C GLU A 25 2.73 4.78 6.30
N VAL A 26 2.04 3.67 6.57
CA VAL A 26 1.54 3.30 7.90
C VAL A 26 2.51 2.34 8.60
N CYS A 27 3.82 2.47 8.35
CA CYS A 27 4.84 1.62 8.95
C CYS A 27 5.99 2.41 9.56
N LYS A 28 6.32 2.15 10.83
CA LYS A 28 7.45 2.79 11.51
C LYS A 28 8.74 2.65 10.73
N THR A 29 9.06 1.43 10.27
CA THR A 29 10.31 1.16 9.54
C THR A 29 10.45 2.00 8.28
N ALA A 30 9.34 2.28 7.57
CA ALA A 30 9.36 3.15 6.40
C ALA A 30 9.49 4.62 6.81
N LYS A 31 8.70 5.07 7.79
CA LYS A 31 8.75 6.44 8.31
C LYS A 31 10.13 6.82 8.84
N SER A 32 10.81 5.93 9.55
CA SER A 32 12.18 6.16 10.06
C SER A 32 13.23 6.42 8.98
N LYS A 33 12.96 6.05 7.72
CA LYS A 33 13.87 6.35 6.59
C LYS A 33 13.63 7.73 6.01
N VAL A 34 12.39 8.20 6.07
CA VAL A 34 11.98 9.51 5.52
C VAL A 34 12.21 10.60 6.55
N GLU A 35 11.81 10.35 7.79
CA GLU A 35 11.97 11.24 8.93
C GLU A 35 13.13 10.71 9.78
N GLN A 36 14.28 11.39 9.74
CA GLN A 36 15.49 11.03 10.49
C GLN A 36 15.26 10.94 12.02
N SER A 37 14.11 11.43 12.50
CA SER A 37 13.63 11.32 13.88
C SER A 37 12.24 10.70 13.93
N ALA A 38 12.07 9.45 13.48
CA ALA A 38 10.82 8.73 13.73
C ALA A 38 10.59 8.62 15.24
N SER A 39 9.68 9.45 15.75
CA SER A 39 9.28 9.43 17.14
C SER A 39 8.82 8.02 17.52
N THR A 40 9.26 7.55 18.68
CA THR A 40 8.79 6.27 19.23
C THR A 40 7.33 6.47 19.65
N LEU A 41 6.40 6.18 18.73
CA LEU A 41 4.98 6.23 19.01
C LEU A 41 4.63 5.24 20.12
N THR A 42 3.87 5.71 21.11
CA THR A 42 3.25 4.84 22.10
C THR A 42 1.91 4.32 21.60
N THR A 43 1.32 3.34 22.28
CA THR A 43 -0.05 2.88 21.98
C THR A 43 -1.06 4.02 22.08
N LYS A 44 -0.88 4.96 23.02
CA LYS A 44 -1.79 6.10 23.18
C LYS A 44 -1.75 7.02 21.95
N ASP A 45 -0.58 7.18 21.33
CA ASP A 45 -0.40 8.01 20.14
C ASP A 45 -0.87 7.31 18.86
N ALA A 46 -0.69 5.98 18.80
CA ALA A 46 -1.10 5.19 17.64
C ALA A 46 -2.63 5.02 17.52
N LEU A 47 -3.36 4.97 18.65
CA LEU A 47 -4.82 4.75 18.65
C LEU A 47 -5.60 5.77 17.80
N PRO A 48 -5.37 7.10 17.94
CA PRO A 48 -5.98 8.10 17.07
C PRO A 48 -5.65 7.92 15.58
N MET A 49 -4.44 7.45 15.25
CA MET A 49 -4.02 7.23 13.85
C MET A 49 -4.71 5.99 13.24
N VAL A 50 -4.95 4.95 14.04
CA VAL A 50 -5.56 3.69 13.57
C VAL A 50 -7.07 3.81 13.45
N LYS A 51 -7.71 4.65 14.27
CA LYS A 51 -9.17 4.84 14.27
C LYS A 51 -9.77 5.09 12.86
N PRO A 52 -9.32 6.08 12.06
CA PRO A 52 -9.88 6.30 10.73
C PRO A 52 -9.70 5.11 9.80
N LEU A 53 -8.59 4.35 9.91
CA LEU A 53 -8.36 3.13 9.13
C LEU A 53 -9.31 1.99 9.52
N MET A 54 -9.76 1.97 10.77
CA MET A 54 -10.71 0.97 11.28
C MET A 54 -12.15 1.31 10.93
N ASP A 55 -12.47 2.60 10.82
CA ASP A 55 -13.82 3.08 10.47
C ASP A 55 -14.19 2.68 9.03
N VAL A 56 -13.22 2.72 8.11
CA VAL A 56 -13.41 2.31 6.70
C VAL A 56 -13.23 0.82 6.45
N LEU A 57 -12.93 0.00 7.46
CA LEU A 57 -12.61 -1.42 7.27
C LEU A 57 -13.77 -2.25 6.66
N GLY A 58 -15.01 -1.76 6.76
CA GLY A 58 -16.18 -2.39 6.15
C GLY A 58 -16.39 -2.01 4.67
N ASP A 59 -15.68 -1.00 4.18
CA ASP A 59 -15.72 -0.56 2.80
C ASP A 59 -14.65 -1.31 2.01
N HIS A 60 -15.07 -2.19 1.12
CA HIS A 60 -14.16 -2.98 0.28
C HIS A 60 -13.45 -2.15 -0.80
N SER A 61 -13.89 -0.92 -1.05
CA SER A 61 -13.21 0.03 -1.94
C SER A 61 -12.10 0.81 -1.24
N ALA A 62 -12.11 0.85 0.10
CA ALA A 62 -11.10 1.57 0.87
C ALA A 62 -9.77 0.81 0.92
N PRO A 63 -8.62 1.49 0.76
CA PRO A 63 -7.31 0.86 0.80
C PRO A 63 -6.96 0.36 2.21
N VAL A 64 -6.28 -0.80 2.28
CA VAL A 64 -5.74 -1.38 3.50
C VAL A 64 -4.21 -1.30 3.48
N TYR A 65 -3.62 -0.70 4.50
CA TYR A 65 -2.20 -0.33 4.51
C TYR A 65 -1.34 -1.31 5.29
N PHE A 66 -1.41 -2.60 4.97
CA PHE A 66 -0.55 -3.59 5.61
C PHE A 66 0.79 -3.79 4.88
N CYS A 67 1.85 -3.98 5.67
CA CYS A 67 3.12 -4.44 5.13
C CYS A 67 2.97 -5.85 4.59
N VAL A 68 3.20 -5.99 3.28
CA VAL A 68 3.24 -7.25 2.53
C VAL A 68 4.69 -7.61 2.15
N ASP A 69 4.90 -8.40 1.10
CA ASP A 69 6.21 -8.70 0.51
C ASP A 69 6.73 -7.57 -0.41
N GLU A 70 7.99 -7.67 -0.83
CA GLU A 70 8.69 -6.63 -1.60
C GLU A 70 8.14 -6.49 -3.00
N THR A 71 7.88 -7.63 -3.63
CA THR A 71 7.38 -7.73 -5.00
C THR A 71 6.03 -7.04 -5.09
N SER A 72 5.12 -7.31 -4.15
CA SER A 72 3.80 -6.68 -4.09
C SER A 72 3.89 -5.17 -3.85
N GLN A 73 4.75 -4.69 -2.92
CA GLN A 73 4.92 -3.25 -2.70
C GLN A 73 5.49 -2.55 -3.94
N ARG A 74 6.49 -3.16 -4.61
CA ARG A 74 7.10 -2.62 -5.83
C ARG A 74 6.09 -2.54 -6.97
N ARG A 75 5.37 -3.63 -7.25
CA ARG A 75 4.35 -3.69 -8.31
C ARG A 75 3.24 -2.68 -8.06
N ARG A 76 2.75 -2.57 -6.83
CA ARG A 76 1.70 -1.59 -6.48
C ARG A 76 2.15 -0.16 -6.76
N LYS A 77 3.39 0.21 -6.45
CA LYS A 77 3.91 1.56 -6.74
C LYS A 77 3.95 1.86 -8.25
N VAL A 78 4.33 0.87 -9.06
CA VAL A 78 4.32 1.00 -10.53
C VAL A 78 2.87 1.11 -11.04
N ALA A 79 1.96 0.29 -10.49
CA ALA A 79 0.55 0.34 -10.84
C ALA A 79 -0.11 1.68 -10.49
N GLU A 80 0.22 2.27 -9.34
CA GLU A 80 -0.26 3.59 -8.93
C GLU A 80 0.25 4.69 -9.88
N LEU A 81 1.49 4.57 -10.39
CA LEU A 81 2.03 5.48 -11.42
C LEU A 81 1.25 5.37 -12.73
N LEU A 82 0.93 4.15 -13.18
CA LEU A 82 0.12 3.92 -14.38
C LEU A 82 -1.32 4.44 -14.21
N ALA A 83 -1.95 4.16 -13.07
CA ALA A 83 -3.32 4.61 -12.78
C ALA A 83 -3.42 6.14 -12.67
N ALA A 84 -2.32 6.82 -12.30
CA ALA A 84 -2.25 8.28 -12.27
C ALA A 84 -2.36 8.92 -13.68
N GLU A 85 -2.09 8.15 -14.75
CA GLU A 85 -2.34 8.57 -16.14
C GLU A 85 -3.85 8.67 -16.45
N LYS A 86 -4.71 8.15 -15.56
CA LYS A 86 -6.19 8.19 -15.63
C LYS A 86 -6.80 7.48 -16.85
N VAL A 87 -6.02 6.70 -17.59
CA VAL A 87 -6.50 5.91 -18.74
C VAL A 87 -7.19 4.62 -18.29
N TYR A 88 -6.67 3.98 -17.23
CA TYR A 88 -7.13 2.69 -16.73
C TYR A 88 -7.45 2.76 -15.24
N ASP A 89 -8.31 1.85 -14.76
CA ASP A 89 -8.53 1.65 -13.33
C ASP A 89 -7.32 1.00 -12.64
N LEU A 90 -7.15 1.28 -11.34
CA LEU A 90 -5.99 0.81 -10.58
C LEU A 90 -5.91 -0.71 -10.55
N GLU A 91 -7.04 -1.38 -10.47
CA GLU A 91 -7.17 -2.84 -10.47
C GLU A 91 -6.59 -3.44 -11.75
N TRP A 92 -6.84 -2.81 -12.91
CA TRP A 92 -6.23 -3.20 -14.18
C TRP A 92 -4.73 -2.94 -14.20
N CYS A 93 -4.28 -1.79 -13.69
CA CYS A 93 -2.85 -1.50 -13.58
C CYS A 93 -2.11 -2.49 -12.66
N ILE A 94 -2.75 -2.94 -11.57
CA ILE A 94 -2.21 -3.97 -10.68
C ILE A 94 -2.10 -5.31 -11.41
N ALA A 95 -3.17 -5.75 -12.09
CA ALA A 95 -3.17 -6.99 -12.86
C ALA A 95 -2.06 -7.01 -13.93
N ALA A 96 -1.88 -5.89 -14.64
CA ALA A 96 -0.80 -5.73 -15.61
C ALA A 96 0.59 -5.85 -14.95
N CYS A 97 0.80 -5.18 -13.82
CA CYS A 97 2.05 -5.26 -13.08
C CYS A 97 2.32 -6.65 -12.49
N GLU A 98 1.28 -7.43 -12.18
CA GLU A 98 1.42 -8.81 -11.74
C GLU A 98 1.82 -9.73 -12.90
N ALA A 99 1.17 -9.60 -14.06
CA ALA A 99 1.50 -10.36 -15.27
C ALA A 99 2.93 -10.08 -15.76
N GLU A 100 3.34 -8.82 -15.73
CA GLU A 100 4.61 -8.36 -16.31
C GLU A 100 5.72 -8.18 -15.26
N ASN A 101 5.53 -8.75 -14.06
CA ASN A 101 6.48 -8.71 -12.95
C ASN A 101 6.95 -7.30 -12.52
N GLY A 102 6.11 -6.28 -12.76
CA GLY A 102 6.40 -4.88 -12.49
C GLY A 102 7.25 -4.19 -13.56
N ASN A 103 7.42 -4.79 -14.75
CA ASN A 103 7.97 -4.11 -15.91
C ASN A 103 6.96 -3.08 -16.42
N LEU A 104 7.35 -1.80 -16.43
CA LEU A 104 6.46 -0.70 -16.80
C LEU A 104 6.00 -0.78 -18.28
N ASP A 105 6.92 -1.04 -19.20
CA ASP A 105 6.62 -1.07 -20.63
C ASP A 105 5.78 -2.29 -20.99
N GLY A 106 6.12 -3.45 -20.42
CA GLY A 106 5.30 -4.65 -20.53
C GLY A 106 3.89 -4.43 -19.99
N ALA A 107 3.77 -3.82 -18.80
CA ALA A 107 2.48 -3.53 -18.20
C ALA A 107 1.62 -2.59 -19.06
N ARG A 108 2.21 -1.58 -19.73
CA ARG A 108 1.49 -0.75 -20.69
C ARG A 108 0.98 -1.54 -21.88
N GLN A 109 1.83 -2.35 -22.49
CA GLN A 109 1.44 -3.20 -23.62
C GLN A 109 0.32 -4.18 -23.21
N TRP A 110 0.39 -4.74 -22.00
CA TRP A 110 -0.65 -5.60 -21.48
C TRP A 110 -1.98 -4.83 -21.31
N LEU A 111 -1.95 -3.62 -20.74
CA LEU A 111 -3.16 -2.80 -20.59
C LEU A 111 -3.81 -2.44 -21.93
N GLU A 112 -3.01 -2.12 -22.95
CA GLU A 112 -3.51 -1.82 -24.30
C GLU A 112 -4.26 -3.00 -24.93
N ASN A 113 -3.78 -4.22 -24.68
CA ASN A 113 -4.34 -5.43 -25.26
C ASN A 113 -5.57 -5.96 -24.51
N TRP A 114 -5.63 -5.76 -23.19
CA TRP A 114 -6.57 -6.50 -22.32
C TRP A 114 -7.51 -5.62 -21.49
N ALA A 115 -7.13 -4.38 -21.17
CA ALA A 115 -7.88 -3.56 -20.22
C ALA A 115 -8.85 -2.60 -20.92
N PRO A 116 -10.09 -2.44 -20.41
CA PRO A 116 -10.99 -1.39 -20.83
C PRO A 116 -10.45 -0.03 -20.37
N LYS A 117 -10.49 0.96 -21.27
CA LYS A 117 -10.17 2.35 -20.93
C LYS A 117 -11.31 2.94 -20.10
N ARG A 118 -10.97 3.78 -19.13
CA ARG A 118 -11.94 4.61 -18.41
C ARG A 118 -12.69 5.51 -19.40
N SER A 119 -14.01 5.60 -19.20
CA SER A 119 -14.90 6.54 -19.90
C SER A 119 -14.84 7.93 -19.31
#